data_AF-A0A7Y5T998-F1
#
_entry.id   AF-A0A7Y5T998-F1
#
_cell.length_a   1.000
_cell.length_b   1.000
_cell.length_c   1.000
_cell.angle_alpha   90.00
_cell.angle_beta   90.00
_cell.angle_gamma   90.00
#
_symmetry.space_group_name_H-M   'P 1'
#
loop_
_entity.id
_entity.type
_entity.pdbx_description
1 polymer ?
#
loop_
_entity_poly.entity_id
_entity_poly.type
_entity_poly.pdbx_seq_one_letter_code
_entity_poly.pdbx_strand_id
1 'polypeptide(L)' 'GCAAPVGALGEVAEGDHGEELWLRAVALSPDGAVAIRRSASGSPADAEKLGRTLAEEMLGEGADTLVQEAAG' A
#
# COMPACT_ATOMS: atom_id res chain seq x y z
N GLY A 1 1.47 -10.15 -7.48
CA GLY A 1 1.52 -11.61 -7.19
C GLY A 1 2.57 -11.88 -6.12
N CYS A 2 2.74 -13.11 -5.64
CA CYS A 2 3.64 -13.44 -4.51
C CYS A 2 5.11 -12.98 -4.72
N ALA A 3 5.58 -12.96 -5.98
CA ALA A 3 6.93 -12.52 -6.34
C ALA A 3 7.03 -11.02 -6.66
N ALA A 4 5.93 -10.27 -6.65
CA ALA A 4 6.00 -8.84 -6.92
C ALA A 4 6.69 -8.11 -5.75
N PRO A 5 7.51 -7.07 -6.01
CA PRO A 5 8.22 -6.31 -4.98
C PRO A 5 7.29 -5.33 -4.25
N VAL A 6 6.16 -5.83 -3.76
CA VAL A 6 5.10 -5.06 -3.10
C VAL A 6 4.80 -5.64 -1.73
N GLY A 7 4.51 -4.78 -0.77
CA GLY A 7 4.09 -5.17 0.58
C GLY A 7 2.94 -4.31 1.06
N ALA A 8 2.04 -4.90 1.83
CA ALA A 8 0.96 -4.20 2.52
C ALA A 8 0.76 -4.79 3.92
N LEU A 9 0.55 -3.93 4.91
CA LEU A 9 0.28 -4.30 6.30
C LEU A 9 -0.88 -3.45 6.80
N GLY A 10 -1.94 -4.12 7.24
CA GLY A 10 -3.10 -3.50 7.89
C GLY A 10 -3.14 -3.89 9.36
N GLU A 11 -3.37 -2.91 10.24
CA GLU A 11 -3.51 -3.09 11.68
C GLU A 11 -4.77 -2.37 12.16
N VAL A 12 -5.62 -3.05 12.94
CA VAL A 12 -6.77 -2.41 13.58
C VAL A 12 -6.35 -1.95 14.98
N ALA A 13 -6.62 -0.69 15.30
CA ALA A 13 -6.34 -0.08 16.59
C ALA A 13 -7.54 0.75 17.07
N GLU A 14 -7.54 1.17 18.33
CA GLU A 14 -8.46 2.21 18.79
C GLU A 14 -8.04 3.57 18.22
N GLY A 15 -8.94 4.22 17.50
CA GLY A 15 -8.86 5.61 17.07
C GLY A 15 -9.87 6.50 17.80
N ASP A 16 -9.92 7.78 17.43
CA ASP A 16 -10.72 8.79 18.13
C ASP A 16 -12.24 8.55 18.07
N HIS A 17 -12.70 7.71 17.15
CA HIS A 17 -14.11 7.45 16.87
C HIS A 17 -14.48 5.96 16.91
N GLY A 18 -13.66 5.12 17.57
CA GLY A 18 -13.81 3.67 17.62
C GLY A 18 -12.66 2.96 16.90
N GLU A 19 -12.89 1.76 16.38
CA GLU A 19 -11.86 1.02 15.66
C GLU A 19 -11.42 1.75 14.39
N GLU A 20 -10.12 1.80 14.16
CA GLU A 20 -9.48 2.39 12.99
C GLU A 20 -8.49 1.41 12.38
N LEU A 21 -8.58 1.23 11.06
CA LEU A 21 -7.64 0.46 10.27
C LEU A 21 -6.50 1.38 9.82
N TRP A 22 -5.29 1.05 10.23
CA TRP A 22 -4.05 1.65 9.76
C TRP A 22 -3.45 0.77 8.67
N LEU A 23 -3.43 1.26 7.43
CA LEU A 23 -2.89 0.54 6.28
C LEU A 23 -1.58 1.19 5.84
N ARG A 24 -0.53 0.38 5.67
CA ARG A 24 0.78 0.80 5.13
C ARG A 24 1.13 -0.07 3.94
N ALA A 25 1.62 0.55 2.87
CA ALA A 25 2.01 -0.15 1.65
C ALA A 25 3.34 0.35 1.09
N VAL A 26 4.03 -0.53 0.37
CA VAL A 26 5.31 -0.25 -0.28
C VAL A 26 5.40 -0.95 -1.63
N ALA A 27 5.97 -0.27 -2.63
CA ALA A 27 6.49 -0.84 -3.87
C ALA A 27 7.98 -0.51 -3.99
N LEU A 28 8.80 -1.48 -4.39
CA LEU A 28 10.26 -1.37 -4.42
C LEU A 28 10.78 -1.63 -5.84
N SER A 29 11.88 -0.97 -6.22
CA SER A 29 12.67 -1.38 -7.37
C SER A 29 13.29 -2.77 -7.12
N PRO A 30 13.69 -3.52 -8.18
CA PRO A 30 14.27 -4.86 -8.02
C PRO A 30 15.53 -4.89 -7.14
N ASP A 31 16.33 -3.82 -7.18
CA ASP A 31 17.55 -3.64 -6.39
C ASP A 31 17.28 -3.01 -5.00
N GLY A 32 16.03 -2.63 -4.71
CA GLY A 32 15.61 -1.98 -3.47
C GLY A 32 16.08 -0.53 -3.29
N ALA A 33 16.73 0.08 -4.29
CA ALA A 33 17.23 1.46 -4.20
C ALA A 33 16.11 2.51 -4.23
N VAL A 34 14.99 2.20 -4.90
CA VAL A 34 13.82 3.08 -5.01
C VAL A 34 12.64 2.44 -4.29
N ALA A 35 11.90 3.27 -3.54
CA ALA A 35 10.72 2.83 -2.82
C ALA A 35 9.62 3.89 -2.88
N ILE A 36 8.41 3.47 -3.24
CA ILE A 36 7.18 4.23 -3.05
C ILE A 36 6.50 3.68 -1.81
N ARG A 37 6.32 4.53 -0.79
CA ARG A 37 5.69 4.18 0.49
C ARG A 37 4.51 5.07 0.74
N ARG A 38 3.36 4.48 1.05
CA ARG A 38 2.16 5.23 1.42
C ARG A 38 1.47 4.58 2.60
N SER A 39 0.68 5.38 3.30
CA SER A 39 -0.16 4.92 4.40
C SER A 39 -1.46 5.68 4.39
N ALA A 40 -2.53 5.00 4.77
CA ALA A 40 -3.83 5.60 4.97
C ALA A 40 -4.51 4.97 6.19
N SER A 41 -5.40 5.72 6.81
CA SER A 41 -6.22 5.24 7.92
C SER A 41 -7.69 5.49 7.64
N GLY A 42 -8.55 4.64 8.20
CA GLY A 42 -9.99 4.79 8.05
C GLY A 42 -10.78 3.70 8.77
N SER A 43 -12.09 3.72 8.59
CA SER A 43 -12.98 2.70 9.16
C SER A 43 -12.60 1.29 8.68
N PRO A 44 -12.49 0.29 9.56
CA PRO A 44 -12.33 -1.10 9.15
C PRO A 44 -13.47 -1.61 8.24
N ALA A 45 -14.66 -1.01 8.33
CA ALA A 45 -15.77 -1.34 7.44
C ALA A 45 -15.52 -0.93 5.98
N ASP A 46 -14.62 0.04 5.74
CA ASP A 46 -14.25 0.54 4.42
C ASP A 46 -12.91 -0.02 3.91
N ALA A 47 -12.40 -1.10 4.52
CA ALA A 47 -11.05 -1.62 4.26
C ALA A 47 -10.71 -1.83 2.78
N GLU A 48 -11.63 -2.40 1.98
CA GLU A 48 -11.41 -2.60 0.55
C GLU A 48 -11.25 -1.27 -0.19
N LYS A 49 -12.12 -0.29 0.12
CA LYS A 49 -12.07 1.04 -0.49
C LYS A 49 -10.78 1.75 -0.11
N LEU A 50 -10.40 1.69 1.17
CA LEU A 50 -9.15 2.27 1.66
C LEU A 50 -7.94 1.69 0.91
N GLY A 51 -7.88 0.37 0.75
CA GLY A 51 -6.79 -0.29 0.03
C GLY A 51 -6.75 0.07 -1.47
N ARG A 52 -7.92 0.18 -2.11
CA ARG A 52 -8.02 0.59 -3.52
C ARG A 52 -7.54 2.02 -3.72
N THR A 53 -7.99 2.95 -2.89
CA THR A 53 -7.56 4.36 -2.96
C THR A 53 -6.05 4.48 -2.71
N LEU A 54 -5.52 3.77 -1.70
CA LEU A 54 -4.08 3.76 -1.43
C LEU A 54 -3.26 3.21 -2.62
N ALA A 55 -3.76 2.15 -3.27
CA ALA A 55 -3.13 1.61 -4.47
C ALA A 55 -3.19 2.59 -5.65
N GLU A 56 -4.31 3.26 -5.88
CA GLU A 56 -4.46 4.29 -6.92
C GLU A 56 -3.47 5.46 -6.72
N GLU A 57 -3.28 5.91 -5.47
CA GLU A 57 -2.28 6.92 -5.13
C GLU A 57 -0.86 6.44 -5.45
N MET A 58 -0.51 5.22 -5.04
CA MET A 58 0.80 4.64 -5.34
C MET A 58 1.04 4.47 -6.85
N LEU A 59 0.03 4.07 -7.61
CA LEU A 59 0.10 3.97 -9.07
C LEU A 59 0.32 5.35 -9.71
N GLY A 60 -0.34 6.39 -9.21
CA GLY A 60 -0.11 7.78 -9.63
C GLY A 60 1.33 8.28 -9.39
N GLU A 61 2.07 7.60 -8.53
CA GLU A 61 3.47 7.91 -8.19
C GLU A 61 4.49 7.03 -8.92
N GLY A 62 4.03 6.10 -9.77
CA GLY A 62 4.89 5.22 -10.55
C GLY A 62 5.18 3.86 -9.90
N ALA A 63 4.35 3.41 -8.95
CA ALA A 63 4.52 2.07 -8.36
C ALA A 63 4.38 0.94 -9.40
N ASP A 64 3.60 1.17 -10.47
CA ASP A 64 3.53 0.27 -11.61
C ASP A 64 4.89 0.12 -12.30
N THR A 65 5.63 1.21 -12.49
CA THR A 65 6.96 1.20 -13.12
C THR A 65 7.92 0.29 -12.34
N LEU A 66 7.99 0.44 -11.01
CA LEU A 66 8.83 -0.40 -10.15
C LEU A 66 8.44 -1.89 -10.22
N VAL A 67 7.13 -2.17 -10.31
CA VAL A 67 6.62 -3.56 -10.40
C VAL A 67 6.90 -4.18 -11.77
N GLN A 68 6.83 -3.40 -12.86
CA GLN A 68 7.16 -3.87 -14.21
C GLN A 68 8.65 -4.17 -14.36
N GLU A 69 9.52 -3.34 -13.78
CA GLU A 69 10.98 -3.58 -13.76
C GLU A 69 11.35 -4.91 -13.11
N ALA A 70 10.59 -5.36 -12.10
CA ALA A 70 10.82 -6.63 -11.43
C ALA A 70 10.21 -7.85 -12.14
N ALA A 71 9.34 -7.62 -13.14
CA ALA A 71 8.68 -8.69 -13.90
C ALA A 71 9.45 -9.09 -15.17
N GLY A 72 10.44 -8.30 -15.59
CA GLY A 72 11.35 -8.58 -16.70
C GLY A 72 12.56 -9.40 -16.29
#